data_AF-A0A7C1JTY4-F1
#
_entry.id   AF-A0A7C1JTY4-F1
#
_cell.length_a   1.000
_cell.length_b   1.000
_cell.length_c   1.000
_cell.angle_alpha   90.00
_cell.angle_beta   90.00
_cell.angle_gamma   90.00
#
_symmetry.space_group_name_H-M   'P 1'
#
loop_
_entity.id
_entity.type
_entity.pdbx_description
1 polymer ?
#
loop_
_entity_poly.entity_id
_entity_poly.type
_entity_poly.pdbx_seq_one_letter_code
_entity_poly.pdbx_strand_id
1 'polypeptide(L)'
;MYSRRDVLRLLAVGSVGLRLSQRQHLQRRPHALRQGMTVGIVAPASPVTPRQLRDGIAFFESLGLRVVLGRYLNSSTGYLSAPDRDRAQELTEFLLRPDIDAVICARGGYGVLRILPLLDFDVLKQCTKPVVGYSDITALLIALYQQTGLITFHGPMASSQFDSTTAGSFQATLFQFESEHPSPTEVQLTYTDERFVPVVEGTAEGALLGGNLSVFCSMLGTPFEPDTRDCILFFEDVGEEPYKVDRMLTQLALAGKLDSVRGMVLGAFTKQSPNSREADAEQTGTPIAAIAADYCQQRQIPLLANFPIGHIRSKVTLPIGVRALLDTHTRSLRILESPIEIV
;
A
#
# COMPACT_ATOMS: atom_id res chain seq x y z
N MET A 1 35.37 -26.10 23.51
CA MET A 1 35.41 -24.63 23.70
C MET A 1 34.52 -24.03 22.62
N TYR A 2 33.27 -23.69 22.95
CA TYR A 2 32.30 -23.20 21.96
C TYR A 2 32.70 -21.81 21.46
N SER A 3 32.55 -21.55 20.17
CA SER A 3 32.92 -20.25 19.60
C SER A 3 31.96 -19.17 20.09
N ARG A 4 32.39 -17.90 20.11
CA ARG A 4 31.54 -16.74 20.44
C ARG A 4 30.27 -16.66 19.56
N ARG A 5 30.27 -17.30 18.38
CA ARG A 5 29.11 -17.40 17.48
C ARG A 5 28.07 -18.43 17.95
N ASP A 6 28.47 -19.47 18.66
CA ASP A 6 27.57 -20.54 19.12
C ASP A 6 26.77 -20.13 20.37
N VAL A 7 27.38 -19.31 21.24
CA VAL A 7 26.72 -18.77 22.44
C VAL A 7 25.65 -17.72 22.11
N LEU A 8 25.83 -16.95 21.03
CA LEU A 8 24.84 -15.96 20.57
C LEU A 8 23.63 -16.60 19.87
N ARG A 9 23.77 -17.78 19.26
CA ARG A 9 22.64 -18.52 18.68
C ARG A 9 21.75 -19.13 19.76
N LEU A 10 22.30 -19.56 20.90
CA LEU A 10 21.49 -20.20 21.95
C LEU A 10 20.63 -19.21 22.75
N LEU A 11 21.06 -17.95 22.91
CA LEU A 11 20.33 -16.94 23.69
C LEU A 11 19.25 -16.19 22.88
N ALA A 12 19.32 -16.19 21.54
CA ALA A 12 18.30 -15.60 20.68
C ALA A 12 17.12 -16.53 20.40
N VAL A 13 17.30 -17.85 20.54
CA VAL A 13 16.26 -18.85 20.23
C VAL A 13 15.14 -18.83 21.28
N GLY A 14 15.42 -18.44 22.53
CA GLY A 14 14.46 -18.49 23.64
C GLY A 14 13.34 -17.44 23.60
N SER A 15 13.56 -16.28 22.96
CA SER A 15 12.56 -15.19 22.88
C SER A 15 11.99 -14.95 21.48
N VAL A 16 12.68 -15.42 20.44
CA VAL A 16 12.17 -15.41 19.05
C VAL A 16 11.21 -16.57 18.79
N GLY A 17 11.41 -17.71 19.47
CA GLY A 17 10.61 -18.92 19.31
C GLY A 17 9.12 -18.79 19.69
N LEU A 18 8.74 -17.79 20.50
CA LEU A 18 7.34 -17.58 20.90
C LEU A 18 6.51 -16.68 19.96
N ARG A 19 7.10 -16.06 18.94
CA ARG A 19 6.35 -15.25 17.95
C ARG A 19 6.13 -15.94 16.60
N LEU A 20 6.63 -17.17 16.42
CA LEU A 20 6.71 -17.83 15.12
C LEU A 20 5.56 -18.81 14.80
N SER A 21 4.45 -18.81 15.53
CA SER A 21 3.35 -19.78 15.29
C SER A 21 1.92 -19.25 15.20
N GLN A 22 1.68 -17.93 15.08
CA GLN A 22 0.32 -17.39 14.93
C GLN A 22 0.08 -16.77 13.56
N ARG A 23 0.16 -17.60 12.51
CA ARG A 23 -0.47 -17.32 11.20
C ARG A 23 -1.92 -17.82 11.17
N GLN A 24 -2.66 -17.64 12.26
CA GLN A 24 -4.12 -17.67 12.18
C GLN A 24 -4.57 -16.25 11.81
N HIS A 25 -4.72 -16.09 10.50
CA HIS A 25 -5.28 -14.94 9.82
C HIS A 25 -6.59 -14.47 10.48
N LEU A 26 -6.53 -13.46 11.33
CA LEU A 26 -7.65 -12.54 11.49
C LEU A 26 -7.41 -11.37 10.53
N GLN A 27 -7.44 -11.68 9.23
CA GLN A 27 -7.60 -10.63 8.22
C GLN A 27 -8.96 -9.98 8.48
N ARG A 28 -8.94 -8.71 8.82
CA ARG A 28 -10.13 -7.92 9.09
C ARG A 28 -10.41 -7.09 7.85
N ARG A 29 -11.56 -7.35 7.22
CA ARG A 29 -12.04 -6.57 6.10
C ARG A 29 -12.69 -5.30 6.64
N PRO A 30 -12.31 -4.11 6.16
CA PRO A 30 -13.06 -2.91 6.48
C PRO A 30 -14.44 -2.93 5.80
N HIS A 31 -15.38 -2.16 6.35
CA HIS A 31 -16.71 -2.02 5.78
C HIS A 31 -16.66 -1.35 4.41
N ALA A 32 -17.48 -1.83 3.48
CA ALA A 32 -17.67 -1.25 2.17
C ALA A 32 -18.30 0.16 2.26
N LEU A 33 -17.86 1.06 1.38
CA LEU A 33 -18.46 2.38 1.19
C LEU A 33 -19.79 2.28 0.45
N ARG A 34 -20.70 3.20 0.80
CA ARG A 34 -22.01 3.42 0.15
C ARG A 34 -22.32 4.91 0.11
N GLN A 35 -23.27 5.31 -0.73
CA GLN A 35 -23.76 6.68 -0.75
C GLN A 35 -24.29 7.11 0.64
N GLY A 36 -24.07 8.37 1.00
CA GLY A 36 -24.46 8.95 2.30
C GLY A 36 -23.45 8.75 3.43
N MET A 37 -22.43 7.90 3.24
CA MET A 37 -21.32 7.71 4.18
C MET A 37 -20.34 8.89 4.18
N THR A 38 -19.45 8.92 5.16
CA THR A 38 -18.51 10.01 5.41
C THR A 38 -17.06 9.57 5.22
N VAL A 39 -16.31 10.31 4.40
CA VAL A 39 -14.86 10.19 4.26
C VAL A 39 -14.16 11.25 5.12
N GLY A 40 -13.25 10.80 5.98
CA GLY A 40 -12.32 11.65 6.70
C GLY A 40 -11.01 11.82 5.94
N ILE A 41 -10.54 13.05 5.73
CA ILE A 41 -9.27 13.35 5.07
C ILE A 41 -8.25 13.84 6.10
N VAL A 42 -7.11 13.16 6.21
CA VAL A 42 -6.02 13.48 7.18
C VAL A 42 -4.67 13.60 6.50
N ALA A 43 -3.75 14.40 7.06
CA ALA A 43 -2.38 14.54 6.56
C ALA A 43 -1.37 13.95 7.55
N PRO A 44 -1.17 12.62 7.58
CA PRO A 44 -0.22 12.01 8.51
C PRO A 44 1.24 12.22 8.10
N ALA A 45 1.51 12.82 6.93
CA ALA A 45 2.84 13.09 6.37
C ALA A 45 3.05 14.60 6.16
N SER A 46 3.20 15.02 4.90
CA SER A 46 3.37 16.42 4.50
C SER A 46 2.04 17.16 4.34
N PRO A 47 2.03 18.50 4.40
CA PRO A 47 0.81 19.28 4.26
C PRO A 47 0.37 19.45 2.81
N VAL A 48 -0.92 19.75 2.65
CA VAL A 48 -1.59 19.94 1.38
C VAL A 48 -2.35 21.28 1.39
N THR A 49 -2.35 21.97 0.25
CA THR A 49 -3.13 23.19 0.10
C THR A 49 -4.59 22.88 -0.22
N PRO A 50 -5.55 23.77 0.10
CA PRO A 50 -6.96 23.60 -0.29
C PRO A 50 -7.14 23.42 -1.81
N ARG A 51 -6.29 24.08 -2.61
CA ARG A 51 -6.31 23.93 -4.07
C ARG A 51 -6.02 22.51 -4.51
N GLN A 52 -5.06 21.83 -3.87
CA GLN A 52 -4.70 20.45 -4.19
C GLN A 52 -5.78 19.44 -3.78
N LEU A 53 -6.60 19.76 -2.76
CA LEU A 53 -7.68 18.88 -2.31
C LEU A 53 -8.97 19.03 -3.12
N ARG A 54 -9.12 20.10 -3.90
CA ARG A 54 -10.36 20.46 -4.59
C ARG A 54 -10.94 19.29 -5.40
N ASP A 55 -10.11 18.67 -6.24
CA ASP A 55 -10.56 17.64 -7.17
C ASP A 55 -10.93 16.35 -6.44
N GLY A 56 -10.18 16.00 -5.39
CA GLY A 56 -10.50 14.84 -4.54
C GLY A 56 -11.79 15.04 -3.73
N ILE A 57 -11.99 16.23 -3.15
CA ILE A 57 -13.23 16.56 -2.42
C ILE A 57 -14.42 16.46 -3.38
N ALA A 58 -14.34 17.12 -4.55
CA ALA A 58 -15.39 17.08 -5.56
C ALA A 58 -15.66 15.64 -6.05
N PHE A 59 -14.64 14.81 -6.18
CA PHE A 59 -14.79 13.40 -6.51
C PHE A 59 -15.57 12.65 -5.43
N PHE A 60 -15.18 12.74 -4.15
CA PHE A 60 -15.89 12.04 -3.08
C PHE A 60 -17.35 12.52 -2.94
N GLU A 61 -17.60 13.82 -3.05
CA GLU A 61 -18.95 14.39 -3.05
C GLU A 61 -19.78 13.91 -4.26
N SER A 62 -19.16 13.75 -5.44
CA SER A 62 -19.83 13.22 -6.63
C SER A 62 -20.26 11.76 -6.49
N LEU A 63 -19.60 10.99 -5.61
CA LEU A 63 -20.00 9.64 -5.22
C LEU A 63 -21.10 9.64 -4.14
N GLY A 64 -21.65 10.79 -3.75
CA GLY A 64 -22.65 10.91 -2.70
C GLY A 64 -22.08 10.78 -1.28
N LEU A 65 -20.76 10.89 -1.10
CA LEU A 65 -20.12 10.86 0.20
C LEU A 65 -20.05 12.26 0.82
N ARG A 66 -20.07 12.32 2.15
CA ARG A 66 -19.75 13.53 2.91
C ARG A 66 -18.25 13.57 3.17
N VAL A 67 -17.66 14.78 3.23
CA VAL A 67 -16.24 14.94 3.49
C VAL A 67 -16.01 15.67 4.82
N VAL A 68 -15.18 15.09 5.68
CA VAL A 68 -14.71 15.69 6.92
C VAL A 68 -13.20 15.91 6.82
N LEU A 69 -12.77 17.16 7.04
CA LEU A 69 -11.37 17.57 6.91
C LEU A 69 -10.66 17.55 8.27
N GLY A 70 -9.45 16.98 8.30
CA GLY A 70 -8.52 17.06 9.42
C GLY A 70 -8.02 18.47 9.68
N ARG A 71 -7.64 18.75 10.92
CA ARG A 71 -7.17 20.06 11.41
C ARG A 71 -5.85 20.45 10.79
N TYR A 72 -4.96 19.47 10.55
CA TYR A 72 -3.57 19.73 10.16
C TYR A 72 -3.32 19.68 8.65
N LEU A 73 -4.36 19.60 7.81
CA LEU A 73 -4.20 19.45 6.35
C LEU A 73 -3.33 20.55 5.73
N ASN A 74 -3.56 21.80 6.10
CA ASN A 74 -2.89 22.98 5.53
C ASN A 74 -2.00 23.73 6.55
N SER A 75 -1.68 23.12 7.70
CA SER A 75 -0.65 23.66 8.61
C SER A 75 0.73 23.15 8.21
N SER A 76 1.79 23.80 8.68
CA SER A 76 3.16 23.34 8.38
C SER A 76 4.05 23.47 9.60
N THR A 77 4.77 22.40 9.89
CA THR A 77 5.96 22.38 10.75
C THR A 77 7.13 21.92 9.89
N GLY A 78 7.66 22.84 9.06
CA GLY A 78 8.62 22.51 8.02
C GLY A 78 7.99 21.67 6.92
N TYR A 79 8.57 20.51 6.58
CA TYR A 79 8.03 19.59 5.57
C TYR A 79 6.91 18.67 6.11
N LEU A 80 6.60 18.74 7.39
CA LEU A 80 5.52 17.99 8.05
C LEU A 80 4.25 18.84 8.17
N SER A 81 3.08 18.20 8.15
CA SER A 81 1.81 18.88 8.35
C SER A 81 1.66 19.46 9.76
N ALA A 82 2.13 18.74 10.78
CA ALA A 82 2.10 19.11 12.18
C ALA A 82 3.17 18.33 12.99
N PRO A 83 3.40 18.67 14.27
CA PRO A 83 4.21 17.87 15.18
C PRO A 83 3.79 16.39 15.22
N ASP A 84 4.72 15.50 15.52
CA ASP A 84 4.52 14.05 15.44
C ASP A 84 3.35 13.55 16.31
N ARG A 85 3.22 14.09 17.53
CA ARG A 85 2.11 13.76 18.44
C ARG A 85 0.76 14.17 17.89
N ASP A 86 0.69 15.36 17.30
CA ASP A 86 -0.54 15.93 16.75
C ASP A 86 -1.03 15.13 15.55
N ARG A 87 -0.12 14.76 14.63
CA ARG A 87 -0.41 13.90 13.48
C ARG A 87 -0.86 12.50 13.93
N ALA A 88 -0.19 11.91 14.92
CA ALA A 88 -0.56 10.59 15.45
C ALA A 88 -1.93 10.60 16.13
N GLN A 89 -2.22 11.64 16.92
CA GLN A 89 -3.49 11.80 17.62
C GLN A 89 -4.65 12.02 16.64
N GLU A 90 -4.50 12.91 15.66
CA GLU A 90 -5.54 13.14 14.65
C GLU A 90 -5.80 11.89 13.81
N LEU A 91 -4.75 11.17 13.40
CA LEU A 91 -4.91 9.92 12.67
C LEU A 91 -5.69 8.90 13.51
N THR A 92 -5.33 8.71 14.78
CA THR A 92 -6.02 7.80 15.70
C THR A 92 -7.48 8.20 15.89
N GLU A 93 -7.75 9.49 16.07
CA GLU A 93 -9.11 10.04 16.18
C GLU A 93 -9.94 9.70 14.94
N PHE A 94 -9.45 9.99 13.73
CA PHE A 94 -10.18 9.72 12.50
C PHE A 94 -10.39 8.23 12.25
N LEU A 95 -9.42 7.38 12.62
CA LEU A 95 -9.53 5.93 12.52
C LEU A 95 -10.57 5.33 13.47
N LEU A 96 -10.91 6.00 14.57
CA LEU A 96 -11.82 5.46 15.60
C LEU A 96 -13.15 6.21 15.71
N ARG A 97 -13.27 7.39 15.10
CA ARG A 97 -14.49 8.19 15.08
C ARG A 97 -15.67 7.42 14.44
N PRO A 98 -16.82 7.27 15.10
CA PRO A 98 -17.95 6.50 14.59
C PRO A 98 -18.70 7.20 13.45
N ASP A 99 -18.50 8.50 13.27
CA ASP A 99 -19.12 9.30 12.19
C ASP A 99 -18.31 9.33 10.89
N ILE A 100 -17.17 8.62 10.85
CA ILE A 100 -16.28 8.52 9.69
C ILE A 100 -16.23 7.06 9.23
N ASP A 101 -16.61 6.81 7.98
CA ASP A 101 -16.72 5.48 7.39
C ASP A 101 -15.47 5.06 6.59
N ALA A 102 -14.64 6.02 6.17
CA ALA A 102 -13.33 5.77 5.54
C ALA A 102 -12.33 6.88 5.84
N VAL A 103 -11.04 6.55 5.87
CA VAL A 103 -9.94 7.50 6.05
C VAL A 103 -9.09 7.54 4.78
N ILE A 104 -9.08 8.71 4.13
CA ILE A 104 -8.26 8.96 2.94
C ILE A 104 -7.10 9.86 3.35
N CYS A 105 -5.87 9.39 3.13
CA CYS A 105 -4.71 10.23 3.35
C CYS A 105 -4.69 11.35 2.31
N ALA A 106 -4.38 12.56 2.77
CA ALA A 106 -4.42 13.76 1.95
C ALA A 106 -3.34 13.76 0.87
N ARG A 107 -2.12 13.38 1.28
CA ARG A 107 -0.94 13.19 0.44
C ARG A 107 0.12 12.39 1.22
N GLY A 108 1.15 11.94 0.50
CA GLY A 108 2.37 11.38 1.07
C GLY A 108 3.37 12.48 1.38
N GLY A 109 4.64 12.27 1.04
CA GLY A 109 5.74 13.18 1.34
C GLY A 109 6.70 12.53 2.31
N TYR A 110 6.75 13.01 3.54
CA TYR A 110 7.57 12.38 4.58
C TYR A 110 6.93 12.56 5.96
N GLY A 111 7.15 11.59 6.84
CA GLY A 111 6.90 11.71 8.26
C GLY A 111 6.07 10.58 8.89
N VAL A 112 5.55 9.64 8.10
CA VAL A 112 4.74 8.54 8.62
C VAL A 112 5.56 7.63 9.56
N LEU A 113 6.78 7.27 9.18
CA LEU A 113 7.67 6.45 10.03
C LEU A 113 7.88 7.06 11.43
N ARG A 114 7.87 8.40 11.54
CA ARG A 114 8.04 9.11 12.82
C ARG A 114 6.85 8.93 13.77
N ILE A 115 5.66 8.69 13.24
CA ILE A 115 4.44 8.58 14.04
C ILE A 115 4.04 7.15 14.35
N LEU A 116 4.55 6.14 13.62
CA LEU A 116 4.21 4.74 13.90
C LEU A 116 4.45 4.33 15.36
N PRO A 117 5.56 4.71 16.04
CA PRO A 117 5.76 4.38 17.44
C PRO A 117 4.81 5.09 18.43
N LEU A 118 4.07 6.10 17.95
CA LEU A 118 3.11 6.86 18.75
C LEU A 118 1.67 6.33 18.61
N LEU A 119 1.45 5.38 17.70
CA LEU A 119 0.15 4.75 17.48
C LEU A 119 -0.01 3.55 18.42
N ASP A 120 -1.15 3.49 19.10
CA ASP A 120 -1.54 2.31 19.89
C ASP A 120 -2.28 1.32 18.98
N PHE A 121 -1.55 0.33 18.47
CA PHE A 121 -2.12 -0.67 17.56
C PHE A 121 -3.12 -1.60 18.23
N ASP A 122 -3.09 -1.77 19.56
CA ASP A 122 -4.10 -2.56 20.26
C ASP A 122 -5.45 -1.83 20.27
N VAL A 123 -5.44 -0.50 20.40
CA VAL A 123 -6.63 0.32 20.22
C VAL A 123 -7.07 0.34 18.76
N LEU A 124 -6.14 0.48 17.82
CA LEU A 124 -6.45 0.54 16.38
C LEU A 124 -7.02 -0.77 15.81
N LYS A 125 -6.93 -1.90 16.52
CA LYS A 125 -7.71 -3.12 16.20
C LYS A 125 -9.22 -2.92 16.22
N GLN A 126 -9.73 -1.81 16.76
CA GLN A 126 -11.15 -1.45 16.70
C GLN A 126 -11.53 -0.79 15.37
N CYS A 127 -10.56 -0.32 14.59
CA CYS A 127 -10.80 0.31 13.29
C CYS A 127 -11.41 -0.72 12.33
N THR A 128 -12.56 -0.39 11.73
CA THR A 128 -13.29 -1.19 10.73
C THR A 128 -13.42 -0.46 9.39
N LYS A 129 -12.71 0.65 9.19
CA LYS A 129 -12.88 1.53 8.04
C LYS A 129 -11.72 1.40 7.04
N PRO A 130 -11.97 1.58 5.73
CA PRO A 130 -10.90 1.61 4.74
C PRO A 130 -9.90 2.72 5.04
N VAL A 131 -8.61 2.40 4.90
CA VAL A 131 -7.51 3.38 4.99
C VAL A 131 -6.77 3.39 3.66
N VAL A 132 -6.75 4.55 3.00
CA VAL A 132 -6.26 4.67 1.61
C VAL A 132 -5.11 5.68 1.51
N GLY A 133 -4.05 5.31 0.80
CA GLY A 133 -3.02 6.23 0.33
C GLY A 133 -1.90 5.55 -0.45
N TYR A 134 -0.84 6.27 -0.80
CA TYR A 134 0.36 5.71 -1.43
C TYR A 134 1.59 6.54 -1.07
N SER A 135 2.77 6.26 -1.65
CA SER A 135 4.03 6.99 -1.32
C SER A 135 4.43 6.74 0.15
N ASP A 136 4.80 7.77 0.91
CA ASP A 136 5.12 7.70 2.37
C ASP A 136 4.04 7.00 3.22
N ILE A 137 2.79 7.02 2.76
CA ILE A 137 1.66 6.34 3.43
C ILE A 137 1.84 4.81 3.42
N THR A 138 2.67 4.26 2.53
CA THR A 138 3.03 2.83 2.50
C THR A 138 3.40 2.30 3.88
N ALA A 139 4.17 3.06 4.66
CA ALA A 139 4.58 2.66 6.00
C ALA A 139 3.38 2.51 6.96
N LEU A 140 2.37 3.38 6.85
CA LEU A 140 1.15 3.29 7.64
C LEU A 140 0.31 2.09 7.22
N LEU A 141 0.14 1.87 5.91
CA LEU A 141 -0.72 0.80 5.38
C LEU A 141 -0.19 -0.58 5.79
N ILE A 142 1.12 -0.79 5.67
CA ILE A 142 1.77 -2.05 6.08
C ILE A 142 1.71 -2.21 7.59
N ALA A 143 2.01 -1.16 8.37
CA ALA A 143 1.97 -1.24 9.82
C ALA A 143 0.55 -1.56 10.33
N LEU A 144 -0.49 -0.89 9.83
CA LEU A 144 -1.87 -1.20 10.19
C LEU A 144 -2.22 -2.65 9.87
N TYR A 145 -1.90 -3.12 8.66
CA TYR A 145 -2.16 -4.50 8.26
C TYR A 145 -1.47 -5.51 9.18
N GLN A 146 -0.15 -5.39 9.36
CA GLN A 146 0.59 -6.40 10.12
C GLN A 146 0.32 -6.38 11.62
N GLN A 147 0.00 -5.20 12.18
CA GLN A 147 -0.21 -5.06 13.63
C GLN A 147 -1.68 -5.29 14.05
N THR A 148 -2.63 -5.12 13.14
CA THR A 148 -4.07 -5.19 13.47
C THR A 148 -4.86 -6.20 12.64
N GLY A 149 -4.27 -6.73 11.56
CA GLY A 149 -4.96 -7.57 10.58
C GLY A 149 -5.87 -6.81 9.62
N LEU A 150 -6.06 -5.50 9.79
CA LEU A 150 -6.92 -4.68 8.94
C LEU A 150 -6.37 -4.59 7.51
N ILE A 151 -7.17 -4.99 6.52
CA ILE A 151 -6.86 -4.77 5.11
C ILE A 151 -6.83 -3.26 4.84
N THR A 152 -5.75 -2.80 4.22
CA THR A 152 -5.54 -1.40 3.85
C THR A 152 -5.38 -1.26 2.34
N PHE A 153 -5.36 -0.05 1.80
CA PHE A 153 -5.43 0.15 0.35
C PHE A 153 -4.33 1.10 -0.14
N HIS A 154 -3.47 0.56 -1.01
CA HIS A 154 -2.60 1.38 -1.82
C HIS A 154 -3.42 2.00 -2.95
N GLY A 155 -3.73 3.29 -2.87
CA GLY A 155 -4.69 3.92 -3.77
C GLY A 155 -4.65 5.44 -3.75
N PRO A 156 -5.49 6.10 -4.56
CA PRO A 156 -5.46 7.54 -4.72
C PRO A 156 -5.71 8.26 -3.39
N MET A 157 -4.84 9.22 -3.10
CA MET A 157 -4.96 10.17 -1.99
C MET A 157 -5.87 11.33 -2.37
N ALA A 158 -6.34 12.11 -1.40
CA ALA A 158 -7.25 13.23 -1.68
C ALA A 158 -6.63 14.34 -2.58
N SER A 159 -5.29 14.44 -2.64
CA SER A 159 -4.59 15.32 -3.58
C SER A 159 -4.35 14.72 -4.97
N SER A 160 -4.90 13.54 -5.27
CA SER A 160 -4.74 12.87 -6.56
C SER A 160 -5.76 13.36 -7.57
N GLN A 161 -5.51 13.04 -8.83
CA GLN A 161 -6.51 13.18 -9.88
C GLN A 161 -7.37 11.92 -9.96
N PHE A 162 -8.64 12.08 -10.31
CA PHE A 162 -9.62 11.00 -10.42
C PHE A 162 -10.17 10.95 -11.84
N ASP A 163 -9.39 10.39 -12.76
CA ASP A 163 -9.89 10.03 -14.09
C ASP A 163 -10.75 8.76 -14.05
N SER A 164 -11.31 8.36 -15.19
CA SER A 164 -12.22 7.19 -15.27
C SER A 164 -11.58 5.90 -14.75
N THR A 165 -10.29 5.67 -15.04
CA THR A 165 -9.53 4.51 -14.54
C THR A 165 -9.44 4.53 -13.02
N THR A 166 -9.01 5.66 -12.46
CA THR A 166 -8.79 5.82 -11.02
C THR A 166 -10.11 5.79 -10.24
N ALA A 167 -11.11 6.52 -10.72
CA ALA A 167 -12.45 6.54 -10.16
C ALA A 167 -13.13 5.17 -10.21
N GLY A 168 -13.02 4.47 -11.35
CA GLY A 168 -13.59 3.14 -11.54
C GLY A 168 -12.93 2.11 -10.63
N SER A 169 -11.59 2.11 -10.55
CA SER A 169 -10.87 1.19 -9.66
C SER A 169 -11.13 1.48 -8.19
N PHE A 170 -11.20 2.75 -7.77
CA PHE A 170 -11.54 3.12 -6.40
C PHE A 170 -12.92 2.59 -5.99
N GLN A 171 -13.94 2.83 -6.83
CA GLN A 171 -15.29 2.34 -6.55
C GLN A 171 -15.36 0.81 -6.59
N ALA A 172 -14.79 0.15 -7.59
CA ALA A 172 -14.80 -1.31 -7.68
C ALA A 172 -14.15 -1.98 -6.45
N THR A 173 -13.15 -1.35 -5.85
CA THR A 173 -12.40 -1.90 -4.72
C THR A 173 -13.04 -1.62 -3.37
N LEU A 174 -13.70 -0.46 -3.22
CA LEU A 174 -14.13 0.05 -1.92
C LEU A 174 -15.64 0.16 -1.76
N PHE A 175 -16.41 0.24 -2.84
CA PHE A 175 -17.85 0.39 -2.78
C PHE A 175 -18.55 -0.95 -2.82
N GLN A 176 -19.66 -1.02 -2.11
CA GLN A 176 -20.69 -1.99 -2.39
C GLN A 176 -21.67 -1.40 -3.38
N PHE A 177 -21.87 -2.10 -4.48
CA PHE A 177 -22.99 -1.86 -5.38
C PHE A 177 -24.17 -2.73 -4.93
N GLU A 178 -25.37 -2.16 -4.94
CA GLU A 178 -26.59 -2.94 -4.78
C GLU A 178 -26.72 -3.86 -6.01
N SER A 179 -26.31 -5.12 -5.88
CA SER A 179 -26.72 -6.17 -6.79
C SER A 179 -27.86 -6.95 -6.14
N GLU A 180 -28.83 -7.40 -6.95
CA GLU A 180 -29.97 -8.19 -6.47
C GLU A 180 -29.54 -9.55 -5.90
N HIS A 181 -28.29 -9.99 -6.14
CA HIS A 181 -27.71 -11.22 -5.59
C HIS A 181 -26.18 -11.10 -5.39
N PRO A 182 -25.67 -10.71 -4.22
CA PRO A 182 -24.24 -10.83 -3.93
C PRO A 182 -23.98 -12.21 -3.30
N SER A 183 -23.43 -13.14 -4.07
CA SER A 183 -22.69 -14.23 -3.44
C SER A 183 -21.45 -13.61 -2.76
N PRO A 184 -21.23 -13.80 -1.45
CA PRO A 184 -20.16 -13.11 -0.70
C PRO A 184 -18.72 -13.45 -1.15
N THR A 185 -18.55 -14.28 -2.17
CA THR A 185 -17.28 -14.74 -2.73
C THR A 185 -16.96 -14.20 -4.14
N GLU A 186 -17.80 -13.36 -4.76
CA GLU A 186 -17.71 -13.09 -6.21
C GLU A 186 -17.09 -11.76 -6.66
N VAL A 187 -16.58 -10.90 -5.77
CA VAL A 187 -15.80 -9.73 -6.24
C VAL A 187 -14.38 -10.18 -6.62
N GLN A 188 -14.24 -10.74 -7.82
CA GLN A 188 -12.94 -10.97 -8.44
C GLN A 188 -12.49 -9.68 -9.13
N LEU A 189 -11.75 -8.83 -8.42
CA LEU A 189 -11.05 -7.72 -9.06
C LEU A 189 -9.96 -8.28 -9.95
N THR A 190 -10.16 -8.20 -11.26
CA THR A 190 -9.17 -8.64 -12.24
C THR A 190 -8.59 -7.43 -12.94
N TYR A 191 -7.28 -7.22 -12.77
CA TYR A 191 -6.53 -6.22 -13.50
C TYR A 191 -5.80 -6.94 -14.63
N THR A 192 -6.15 -6.63 -15.87
CA THR A 192 -5.52 -7.18 -17.06
C THR A 192 -5.41 -6.10 -18.12
N ASP A 193 -4.27 -6.01 -18.79
CA ASP A 193 -4.02 -5.02 -19.82
C ASP A 193 -2.91 -5.50 -20.75
N GLU A 194 -3.06 -5.28 -22.05
CA GLU A 194 -2.03 -5.62 -23.04
C GLU A 194 -0.73 -4.84 -22.83
N ARG A 195 -0.81 -3.69 -22.15
CA ARG A 195 0.36 -2.88 -21.80
C ARG A 195 1.20 -3.47 -20.68
N PHE A 196 0.68 -4.43 -19.91
CA PHE A 196 1.48 -5.09 -18.88
C PHE A 196 2.56 -5.95 -19.52
N VAL A 197 3.78 -5.86 -18.99
CA VAL A 197 4.96 -6.49 -19.58
C VAL A 197 5.37 -7.70 -18.75
N PRO A 198 5.20 -8.93 -19.24
CA PRO A 198 5.76 -10.11 -18.59
C PRO A 198 7.29 -10.08 -18.73
N VAL A 199 8.01 -10.00 -17.60
CA VAL A 199 9.48 -9.90 -17.56
C VAL A 199 10.12 -11.22 -17.16
N VAL A 200 9.52 -11.91 -16.19
CA VAL A 200 9.88 -13.28 -15.80
C VAL A 200 8.59 -14.09 -15.80
N GLU A 201 8.52 -15.10 -16.66
CA GLU A 201 7.29 -15.87 -16.84
C GLU A 201 6.95 -16.75 -15.63
N GLY A 202 5.65 -16.91 -15.39
CA GLY A 202 5.09 -17.89 -14.47
C GLY A 202 3.76 -17.44 -13.87
N THR A 203 3.29 -18.24 -12.92
CA THR A 203 2.08 -17.97 -12.15
C THR A 203 2.43 -18.09 -10.67
N ALA A 204 1.90 -17.17 -9.88
CA ALA A 204 2.13 -17.13 -8.44
C ALA A 204 0.87 -16.76 -7.70
N GLU A 205 0.67 -17.36 -6.53
CA GLU A 205 -0.39 -17.01 -5.61
C GLU A 205 0.23 -16.61 -4.26
N GLY A 206 -0.33 -15.57 -3.64
CA GLY A 206 0.16 -15.09 -2.35
C GLY A 206 -0.62 -13.86 -1.88
N ALA A 207 -0.33 -13.42 -0.66
CA ALA A 207 -0.90 -12.17 -0.15
C ALA A 207 -0.24 -10.97 -0.86
N LEU A 208 -1.03 -9.99 -1.29
CA LEU A 208 -0.49 -8.73 -1.81
C LEU A 208 0.13 -7.90 -0.70
N LEU A 209 1.38 -7.50 -0.89
CA LEU A 209 2.10 -6.64 0.04
C LEU A 209 3.03 -5.73 -0.74
N GLY A 210 3.07 -4.44 -0.42
CA GLY A 210 3.91 -3.54 -1.20
C GLY A 210 3.53 -2.08 -1.07
N GLY A 211 3.99 -1.30 -2.04
CA GLY A 211 3.78 0.14 -2.14
C GLY A 211 5.02 0.84 -2.67
N ASN A 212 5.39 1.95 -2.04
CA ASN A 212 6.58 2.68 -2.41
C ASN A 212 7.86 1.95 -1.97
N LEU A 213 8.77 1.65 -2.90
CA LEU A 213 9.95 0.82 -2.64
C LEU A 213 10.90 1.45 -1.62
N SER A 214 11.22 2.74 -1.75
CA SER A 214 12.12 3.43 -0.83
C SER A 214 11.57 3.50 0.60
N VAL A 215 10.28 3.75 0.76
CA VAL A 215 9.60 3.71 2.06
C VAL A 215 9.57 2.28 2.62
N PHE A 216 9.29 1.28 1.79
CA PHE A 216 9.28 -0.13 2.18
C PHE A 216 10.65 -0.57 2.73
N CYS A 217 11.74 -0.23 2.03
CA CYS A 217 13.11 -0.51 2.49
C CYS A 217 13.46 0.25 3.78
N SER A 218 12.93 1.45 3.97
CA SER A 218 13.15 2.26 5.18
C SER A 218 12.50 1.66 6.44
N MET A 219 11.58 0.70 6.29
CA MET A 219 10.97 -0.03 7.41
C MET A 219 11.82 -1.21 7.91
N LEU A 220 12.82 -1.66 7.16
CA LEU A 220 13.66 -2.81 7.54
C LEU A 220 14.44 -2.52 8.83
N GLY A 221 14.54 -3.52 9.70
CA GLY A 221 15.18 -3.42 11.02
C GLY A 221 14.35 -2.70 12.08
N THR A 222 13.08 -2.38 11.80
CA THR A 222 12.16 -1.73 12.76
C THR A 222 11.09 -2.71 13.27
N PRO A 223 10.35 -2.38 14.35
CA PRO A 223 9.18 -3.17 14.76
C PRO A 223 8.06 -3.28 13.71
N PHE A 224 8.11 -2.44 12.67
CA PHE A 224 7.14 -2.40 11.58
C PHE A 224 7.67 -3.04 10.30
N GLU A 225 8.80 -3.75 10.37
CA GLU A 225 9.42 -4.42 9.24
C GLU A 225 8.39 -5.28 8.45
N PRO A 226 8.34 -5.16 7.11
CA PRO A 226 7.45 -5.98 6.29
C PRO A 226 7.82 -7.47 6.34
N ASP A 227 6.82 -8.31 6.56
CA ASP A 227 6.88 -9.76 6.44
C ASP A 227 6.50 -10.18 5.03
N THR A 228 7.51 -10.49 4.22
CA THR A 228 7.37 -10.77 2.78
C THR A 228 7.15 -12.25 2.47
N ARG A 229 7.01 -13.11 3.49
CA ARG A 229 6.85 -14.56 3.30
C ARG A 229 5.53 -14.85 2.59
N ASP A 230 5.59 -15.64 1.53
CA ASP A 230 4.44 -16.07 0.72
C ASP A 230 3.63 -14.90 0.12
N CYS A 231 4.28 -13.76 -0.11
CA CYS A 231 3.64 -12.58 -0.68
C CYS A 231 3.87 -12.47 -2.19
N ILE A 232 2.92 -11.83 -2.87
CA ILE A 232 3.16 -11.17 -4.15
C ILE A 232 3.51 -9.72 -3.83
N LEU A 233 4.76 -9.33 -4.11
CA LEU A 233 5.21 -7.97 -3.88
C LEU A 233 4.74 -7.05 -4.99
N PHE A 234 4.36 -5.82 -4.66
CA PHE A 234 4.16 -4.78 -5.67
C PHE A 234 4.95 -3.52 -5.32
N PHE A 235 5.67 -2.97 -6.29
CA PHE A 235 6.53 -1.81 -6.05
C PHE A 235 6.36 -0.71 -7.10
N GLU A 236 6.40 0.51 -6.61
CA GLU A 236 6.48 1.75 -7.38
C GLU A 236 7.45 2.71 -6.70
N ASP A 237 7.96 3.70 -7.41
CA ASP A 237 8.73 4.79 -6.77
C ASP A 237 8.75 6.08 -7.59
N VAL A 238 9.27 7.15 -6.99
CA VAL A 238 9.41 8.45 -7.64
C VAL A 238 10.73 9.13 -7.26
N GLY A 239 11.43 9.69 -8.25
CA GLY A 239 12.69 10.42 -8.05
C GLY A 239 13.92 9.52 -7.81
N GLU A 240 13.79 8.23 -8.09
CA GLU A 240 14.84 7.24 -7.86
C GLU A 240 15.55 6.85 -9.17
N GLU A 241 16.87 7.05 -9.18
CA GLU A 241 17.72 6.62 -10.29
C GLU A 241 17.85 5.08 -10.31
N PRO A 242 18.09 4.45 -11.48
CA PRO A 242 18.17 2.99 -11.58
C PRO A 242 19.13 2.33 -10.57
N TYR A 243 20.30 2.91 -10.33
CA TYR A 243 21.26 2.36 -9.36
C TYR A 243 20.75 2.41 -7.91
N LYS A 244 19.85 3.36 -7.57
CA LYS A 244 19.24 3.42 -6.25
C LYS A 244 18.18 2.33 -6.11
N VAL A 245 17.41 2.07 -7.17
CA VAL A 245 16.45 0.95 -7.21
C VAL A 245 17.18 -0.38 -7.09
N ASP A 246 18.28 -0.57 -7.83
CA ASP A 246 19.14 -1.74 -7.71
C ASP A 246 19.62 -1.91 -6.26
N ARG A 247 20.20 -0.85 -5.65
CA ARG A 247 20.62 -0.88 -4.25
C ARG A 247 19.50 -1.29 -3.29
N MET A 248 18.27 -0.83 -3.51
CA MET A 248 17.10 -1.18 -2.67
C MET A 248 16.71 -2.65 -2.85
N LEU A 249 16.69 -3.17 -4.08
CA LEU A 249 16.44 -4.58 -4.34
C LEU A 249 17.59 -5.47 -3.81
N THR A 250 18.84 -5.02 -3.90
CA THR A 250 20.00 -5.64 -3.25
C THR A 250 19.77 -5.71 -1.74
N GLN A 251 19.34 -4.61 -1.10
CA GLN A 251 19.09 -4.57 0.34
C GLN A 251 18.01 -5.58 0.74
N LEU A 252 16.90 -5.65 0.00
CA LEU A 252 15.84 -6.64 0.23
C LEU A 252 16.38 -8.08 0.08
N ALA A 253 17.17 -8.34 -0.96
CA ALA A 253 17.80 -9.64 -1.17
C ALA A 253 18.74 -10.02 -0.02
N LEU A 254 19.64 -9.12 0.41
CA LEU A 254 20.58 -9.35 1.49
C LEU A 254 19.91 -9.48 2.87
N ALA A 255 18.75 -8.84 3.05
CA ALA A 255 17.92 -8.99 4.24
C ALA A 255 17.07 -10.28 4.24
N GLY A 256 17.18 -11.13 3.21
CA GLY A 256 16.38 -12.35 3.04
C GLY A 256 14.90 -12.08 2.73
N LYS A 257 14.54 -10.85 2.36
CA LYS A 257 13.15 -10.44 2.11
C LYS A 257 12.61 -10.91 0.76
N LEU A 258 13.47 -11.39 -0.13
CA LEU A 258 13.06 -11.98 -1.40
C LEU A 258 13.01 -13.51 -1.38
N ASP A 259 13.45 -14.17 -0.29
CA ASP A 259 13.68 -15.62 -0.27
C ASP A 259 12.40 -16.45 -0.30
N SER A 260 11.28 -15.87 0.16
CA SER A 260 9.96 -16.53 0.20
C SER A 260 8.88 -15.75 -0.55
N VAL A 261 9.29 -14.80 -1.40
CA VAL A 261 8.37 -14.06 -2.27
C VAL A 261 7.88 -14.98 -3.37
N ARG A 262 6.59 -14.92 -3.67
CA ARG A 262 5.93 -15.77 -4.66
C ARG A 262 5.87 -15.12 -6.03
N GLY A 263 5.69 -13.81 -6.10
CA GLY A 263 5.59 -13.04 -7.34
C GLY A 263 5.95 -11.57 -7.12
N MET A 264 6.17 -10.84 -8.20
CA MET A 264 6.44 -9.40 -8.16
C MET A 264 5.68 -8.66 -9.25
N VAL A 265 5.11 -7.51 -8.90
CA VAL A 265 4.46 -6.56 -9.80
C VAL A 265 5.20 -5.22 -9.72
N LEU A 266 5.58 -4.65 -10.85
CA LEU A 266 6.17 -3.31 -10.91
C LEU A 266 5.19 -2.32 -11.50
N GLY A 267 4.88 -1.31 -10.70
CA GLY A 267 4.26 -0.08 -11.15
C GLY A 267 5.24 0.91 -11.72
N ALA A 268 4.81 2.15 -11.84
CA ALA A 268 5.61 3.23 -12.38
C ALA A 268 6.77 3.62 -11.46
N PHE A 269 7.95 3.80 -12.06
CA PHE A 269 9.12 4.41 -11.45
C PHE A 269 9.39 5.71 -12.21
N THR A 270 8.91 6.84 -11.68
CA THR A 270 8.94 8.11 -12.40
C THR A 270 10.08 9.01 -11.91
N LYS A 271 10.65 9.84 -12.77
CA LYS A 271 11.63 10.86 -12.33
C LYS A 271 11.04 11.98 -11.49
N GLN A 272 9.77 12.32 -11.71
CA GLN A 272 9.09 13.45 -11.06
C GLN A 272 7.65 13.11 -10.68
N SER A 273 7.14 13.88 -9.71
CA SER A 273 5.74 13.84 -9.28
C SER A 273 4.79 14.28 -10.42
N PRO A 274 3.55 13.76 -10.50
CA PRO A 274 2.66 13.89 -11.67
C PRO A 274 2.21 15.32 -12.05
N ASN A 275 2.68 16.36 -11.34
CA ASN A 275 2.42 17.75 -11.66
C ASN A 275 3.43 18.36 -12.65
N SER A 276 4.39 17.58 -13.17
CA SER A 276 5.25 18.00 -14.27
C SER A 276 4.69 17.56 -15.63
N ARG A 277 4.96 18.35 -16.67
CA ARG A 277 4.51 18.09 -18.07
C ARG A 277 5.05 16.78 -18.67
N GLU A 278 5.92 16.07 -17.96
CA GLU A 278 6.64 14.86 -18.40
C GLU A 278 6.12 13.59 -17.70
N ALA A 279 5.06 13.68 -16.89
CA ALA A 279 4.52 12.58 -16.08
C ALA A 279 3.93 11.41 -16.88
N ASP A 280 3.68 11.59 -18.18
CA ASP A 280 3.04 10.59 -19.05
C ASP A 280 4.04 9.75 -19.87
N ALA A 281 5.36 10.02 -19.78
CA ALA A 281 6.36 9.46 -20.70
C ALA A 281 7.22 8.31 -20.16
N GLU A 282 7.29 8.07 -18.85
CA GLU A 282 8.04 6.93 -18.29
C GLU A 282 7.10 5.76 -17.99
N GLN A 283 6.70 5.07 -19.07
CA GLN A 283 6.50 3.62 -19.05
C GLN A 283 7.68 3.02 -18.29
N THR A 284 7.44 2.10 -17.34
CA THR A 284 8.52 1.46 -16.55
C THR A 284 9.71 1.19 -17.44
N GLY A 285 10.75 2.01 -17.28
CA GLY A 285 11.89 2.02 -18.18
C GLY A 285 12.49 0.63 -18.14
N THR A 286 12.83 0.11 -19.33
CA THR A 286 13.62 -1.11 -19.53
C THR A 286 14.71 -1.33 -18.47
N PRO A 287 15.44 -0.31 -17.98
CA PRO A 287 16.43 -0.50 -16.91
C PRO A 287 15.86 -1.03 -15.59
N ILE A 288 14.74 -0.50 -15.09
CA ILE A 288 14.18 -0.93 -13.79
C ILE A 288 13.64 -2.36 -13.87
N ALA A 289 12.91 -2.66 -14.95
CA ALA A 289 12.41 -4.00 -15.19
C ALA A 289 13.57 -5.00 -15.33
N ALA A 290 14.66 -4.63 -16.02
CA ALA A 290 15.85 -5.47 -16.15
C ALA A 290 16.55 -5.71 -14.80
N ILE A 291 16.75 -4.66 -13.99
CA ILE A 291 17.33 -4.80 -12.64
C ILE A 291 16.48 -5.77 -11.80
N ALA A 292 15.16 -5.59 -11.77
CA ALA A 292 14.28 -6.48 -11.02
C ALA A 292 14.28 -7.91 -11.59
N ALA A 293 14.41 -8.07 -12.91
CA ALA A 293 14.53 -9.37 -13.55
C ALA A 293 15.72 -10.17 -13.02
N ASP A 294 16.88 -9.53 -12.81
CA ASP A 294 18.07 -10.21 -12.30
C ASP A 294 17.80 -10.88 -10.94
N TYR A 295 17.12 -10.18 -10.02
CA TYR A 295 16.76 -10.75 -8.72
C TYR A 295 15.66 -11.81 -8.81
N CYS A 296 14.68 -11.60 -9.69
CA CYS A 296 13.53 -12.47 -9.86
C CYS A 296 13.88 -13.79 -10.56
N GLN A 297 14.68 -13.75 -11.63
CA GLN A 297 15.11 -14.93 -12.38
C GLN A 297 15.94 -15.88 -11.51
N GLN A 298 16.86 -15.34 -10.71
CA GLN A 298 17.67 -16.12 -9.76
C GLN A 298 16.83 -16.89 -8.73
N ARG A 299 15.61 -16.42 -8.46
CA ARG A 299 14.70 -16.95 -7.43
C ARG A 299 13.44 -17.58 -8.02
N GLN A 300 13.33 -17.63 -9.35
CA GLN A 300 12.15 -18.11 -10.07
C GLN A 300 10.84 -17.39 -9.64
N ILE A 301 10.93 -16.09 -9.38
CA ILE A 301 9.80 -15.23 -9.01
C ILE A 301 9.18 -14.70 -10.31
N PRO A 302 7.92 -14.99 -10.64
CA PRO A 302 7.24 -14.37 -11.77
C PRO A 302 7.15 -12.86 -11.59
N LEU A 303 7.42 -12.11 -12.67
CA LEU A 303 7.52 -10.66 -12.65
C LEU A 303 6.69 -10.05 -13.78
N LEU A 304 5.74 -9.20 -13.41
CA LEU A 304 4.92 -8.41 -14.33
C LEU A 304 5.17 -6.92 -14.11
N ALA A 305 5.54 -6.19 -15.16
CA ALA A 305 5.83 -4.77 -15.09
C ALA A 305 4.77 -3.91 -15.81
N ASN A 306 4.93 -2.59 -15.70
CA ASN A 306 4.05 -1.58 -16.29
C ASN A 306 2.61 -1.60 -15.73
N PHE A 307 2.48 -1.97 -14.46
CA PHE A 307 1.19 -1.98 -13.77
C PHE A 307 0.79 -0.53 -13.40
N PRO A 308 -0.51 -0.15 -13.42
CA PRO A 308 -0.93 1.24 -13.24
C PRO A 308 -0.99 1.61 -11.75
N ILE A 309 0.15 1.52 -11.05
CA ILE A 309 0.33 1.95 -9.66
C ILE A 309 1.53 2.89 -9.57
N GLY A 310 1.51 3.78 -8.58
CA GLY A 310 2.56 4.76 -8.33
C GLY A 310 2.25 6.19 -8.75
N HIS A 311 3.29 7.01 -8.91
CA HIS A 311 3.21 8.47 -9.07
C HIS A 311 2.86 8.93 -10.50
N ILE A 312 1.82 8.32 -11.07
CA ILE A 312 1.28 8.61 -12.40
C ILE A 312 -0.09 9.31 -12.31
N ARG A 313 -0.73 9.61 -13.44
CA ARG A 313 -2.10 10.15 -13.43
C ARG A 313 -3.13 9.06 -13.15
N SER A 314 -3.30 8.14 -14.08
CA SER A 314 -4.22 7.01 -13.97
C SER A 314 -3.63 5.93 -13.08
N LYS A 315 -4.30 5.58 -11.98
CA LYS A 315 -3.83 4.50 -11.10
C LYS A 315 -4.97 3.66 -10.55
N VAL A 316 -4.66 2.42 -10.22
CA VAL A 316 -5.61 1.51 -9.56
C VAL A 316 -5.46 1.58 -8.04
N THR A 317 -6.51 1.16 -7.35
CA THR A 317 -6.51 0.91 -5.91
C THR A 317 -6.22 -0.58 -5.70
N LEU A 318 -5.16 -0.90 -4.96
CA LEU A 318 -4.79 -2.27 -4.60
C LEU A 318 -4.98 -2.52 -3.10
N PRO A 319 -5.71 -3.57 -2.72
CA PRO A 319 -5.78 -4.01 -1.34
C PRO A 319 -4.46 -4.68 -0.90
N ILE A 320 -3.99 -4.31 0.29
CA ILE A 320 -2.85 -4.91 0.98
C ILE A 320 -3.36 -5.97 1.95
N GLY A 321 -2.76 -7.15 1.87
CA GLY A 321 -3.00 -8.25 2.79
C GLY A 321 -4.01 -9.29 2.31
N VAL A 322 -4.60 -9.12 1.13
CA VAL A 322 -5.52 -10.09 0.50
C VAL A 322 -4.79 -11.04 -0.44
N ARG A 323 -5.31 -12.25 -0.62
CA ARG A 323 -4.80 -13.21 -1.59
C ARG A 323 -5.03 -12.72 -3.01
N ALA A 324 -3.99 -12.84 -3.83
CA ALA A 324 -4.05 -12.57 -5.26
C ALA A 324 -3.36 -13.67 -6.05
N LEU A 325 -3.75 -13.80 -7.31
CA LEU A 325 -3.05 -14.59 -8.31
C LEU A 325 -2.42 -13.66 -9.35
N LEU A 326 -1.10 -13.74 -9.47
CA LEU A 326 -0.33 -13.17 -10.56
C LEU A 326 -0.17 -14.21 -11.66
N ASP A 327 -0.51 -13.86 -12.89
CA ASP A 327 -0.32 -14.71 -14.06
C ASP A 327 0.27 -13.88 -15.21
N THR A 328 1.53 -14.14 -15.53
CA THR A 328 2.23 -13.40 -16.59
C THR A 328 1.82 -13.83 -17.99
N HIS A 329 1.26 -15.04 -18.16
CA HIS A 329 0.82 -15.53 -19.46
C HIS A 329 -0.48 -14.83 -19.89
N THR A 330 -1.39 -14.62 -18.94
CA THR A 330 -2.62 -13.85 -19.16
C THR A 330 -2.46 -12.36 -18.89
N ARG A 331 -1.25 -11.91 -18.47
CA ARG A 331 -0.94 -10.52 -18.10
C ARG A 331 -1.94 -9.98 -17.08
N SER A 332 -2.20 -10.77 -16.04
CA SER A 332 -3.23 -10.44 -15.07
C SER A 332 -2.76 -10.51 -13.62
N LEU A 333 -3.36 -9.65 -12.80
CA LEU A 333 -3.37 -9.76 -11.35
C LEU A 333 -4.84 -9.87 -10.91
N ARG A 334 -5.19 -10.97 -10.26
CA ARG A 334 -6.56 -11.25 -9.80
C ARG A 334 -6.62 -11.25 -8.29
N ILE A 335 -7.48 -10.44 -7.70
CA ILE A 335 -7.80 -10.50 -6.27
C ILE A 335 -8.78 -11.65 -6.05
N LEU A 336 -8.40 -12.60 -5.19
CA LEU A 336 -9.12 -13.88 -5.03
C LEU A 336 -10.19 -13.83 -3.94
N GLU A 337 -10.26 -12.73 -3.19
CA GLU A 337 -11.21 -12.54 -2.10
C GLU A 337 -11.65 -11.08 -2.01
N SER A 338 -12.87 -10.83 -1.55
CA SER A 338 -13.33 -9.46 -1.33
C SER A 338 -12.40 -8.77 -0.32
N PRO A 339 -11.87 -7.58 -0.63
CA PRO A 339 -11.04 -6.82 0.31
C PRO A 339 -11.87 -6.06 1.35
N ILE A 340 -13.19 -6.02 1.19
CA ILE A 340 -14.15 -5.29 2.02
C ILE A 340 -15.25 -6.22 2.54
N GLU A 341 -15.87 -5.83 3.65
CA GLU A 341 -17.03 -6.48 4.23
C GLU A 341 -18.31 -5.72 3.87
N ILE A 342 -19.32 -6.48 3.44
CA ILE A 342 -20.65 -5.96 3.14
C ILE A 342 -21.47 -6.03 4.44
N VAL A 343 -21.89 -4.88 4.97
CA VAL A 343 -22.55 -4.75 6.30
C VAL A 343 -24.05 -4.50 6.24
#